data_AF-A0A851NCD8-F1
#
_entry.id   AF-A0A851NCD8-F1
#
_cell.length_a   1.000
_cell.length_b   1.000
_cell.length_c   1.000
_cell.angle_alpha   90.00
_cell.angle_beta   90.00
_cell.angle_gamma   90.00
#
_symmetry.space_group_name_H-M   'P 1'
#
loop_
_entity.id
_entity.type
_entity.pdbx_description
1 polymer ?
#
loop_
_entity_poly.entity_id
_entity_poly.type
_entity_poly.pdbx_seq_one_letter_code
_entity_poly.pdbx_strand_id
1 'polypeptide(L)'
;PEVCLRLEAGPGAAVHSPLAVQNGFLQMLVRSYTAELFMSFLTNLGPFLEDEIIPEVIPMEIEVVDAKITLKDDSPRVYPTSPGPVPITLAIDHVVVKRRDDGVFHLTAPQSEGSPKLEKPVPVPQEQKAPAECVLAAPTGGIRGLQLKEVPELERELQTMKIALAEANMDKARLLQEIRKYDPLFQL
;
A
#
# COMPACT_ATOMS: atom_id res chain seq x y z
N PRO A 1 13.66 13.70 14.52
CA PRO A 1 12.94 12.65 15.29
C PRO A 1 13.52 11.27 14.96
N GLU A 2 13.67 10.39 15.95
CA GLU A 2 14.12 9.01 15.71
C GLU A 2 13.07 8.20 14.94
N VAL A 3 11.80 8.57 15.08
CA VAL A 3 10.68 8.02 14.32
C VAL A 3 9.84 9.16 13.76
N CYS A 4 9.57 9.14 12.46
CA CYS A 4 8.65 10.03 11.76
C CYS A 4 7.56 9.18 11.11
N LEU A 5 6.31 9.62 11.19
CA LEU A 5 5.18 8.94 10.58
C LEU A 5 4.27 9.98 9.93
N ARG A 6 3.85 9.70 8.70
CA ARG A 6 2.96 10.55 7.90
C ARG A 6 1.92 9.65 7.22
N LEU A 7 0.65 9.98 7.41
CA LEU A 7 -0.47 9.34 6.71
C LEU A 7 -1.15 10.41 5.86
N GLU A 8 -1.24 10.16 4.56
CA GLU A 8 -1.88 11.07 3.60
C GLU A 8 -3.04 10.36 2.90
N ALA A 9 -4.17 11.03 2.74
CA ALA A 9 -5.33 10.50 2.03
C ALA A 9 -5.96 11.57 1.13
N GLY A 10 -6.67 11.14 0.09
CA GLY A 10 -7.33 12.02 -0.88
C GLY A 10 -6.46 12.36 -2.10
N PRO A 11 -6.88 13.35 -2.93
CA PRO A 11 -6.29 13.59 -4.24
C PRO A 11 -4.79 13.89 -4.24
N GLY A 12 -4.27 14.50 -3.17
CA GLY A 12 -2.84 14.76 -3.02
C GLY A 12 -2.00 13.49 -2.86
N ALA A 13 -2.58 12.41 -2.33
CA ALA A 13 -1.88 11.14 -2.14
C ALA A 13 -1.70 10.35 -3.45
N ALA A 14 -2.38 10.75 -4.54
CA ALA A 14 -2.25 10.16 -5.87
C ALA A 14 -0.80 10.15 -6.40
N VAL A 15 0.04 11.06 -5.90
CA VAL A 15 1.46 11.17 -6.26
C VAL A 15 2.25 9.93 -5.83
N HIS A 16 1.82 9.26 -4.75
CA HIS A 16 2.47 8.05 -4.23
C HIS A 16 1.92 6.78 -4.87
N SER A 17 0.60 6.71 -5.01
CA SER A 17 -0.12 5.56 -5.54
C SER A 17 -1.54 5.95 -5.97
N PRO A 18 -2.09 5.36 -7.06
CA PRO A 18 -3.50 5.49 -7.39
C PRO A 18 -4.44 5.06 -6.26
N LEU A 19 -4.12 3.97 -5.55
CA LEU A 19 -4.95 3.43 -4.46
C LEU A 19 -4.92 4.32 -3.21
N ALA A 20 -3.85 5.09 -3.03
CA ALA A 20 -3.70 5.99 -1.90
C ALA A 20 -4.73 7.14 -1.87
N VAL A 21 -5.39 7.44 -2.99
CA VAL A 21 -6.47 8.44 -3.01
C VAL A 21 -7.63 8.01 -2.13
N GLN A 22 -7.95 6.71 -2.12
CA GLN A 22 -9.06 6.12 -1.35
C GLN A 22 -8.58 5.58 0.00
N ASN A 23 -7.51 4.78 0.00
CA ASN A 23 -7.09 3.99 1.17
C ASN A 23 -5.98 4.69 1.99
N GLY A 24 -5.44 5.80 1.47
CA GLY A 24 -4.33 6.51 2.07
C GLY A 24 -2.96 5.93 1.74
N PHE A 25 -1.91 6.70 2.00
CA PHE A 25 -0.50 6.33 1.89
C PHE A 25 0.18 6.52 3.24
N LEU A 26 0.78 5.47 3.77
CA LEU A 26 1.54 5.52 5.01
C LEU A 26 3.04 5.64 4.71
N GLN A 27 3.67 6.71 5.17
CA GLN A 27 5.12 6.89 5.14
C GLN A 27 5.68 6.87 6.56
N MET A 28 6.73 6.08 6.78
CA MET A 28 7.42 5.99 8.05
C MET A 28 8.93 6.05 7.83
N LEU A 29 9.62 6.84 8.65
CA LEU A 29 11.08 6.88 8.71
C LEU A 29 11.53 6.60 10.14
N VAL A 30 12.34 5.57 10.31
CA VAL A 30 13.00 5.21 11.56
C VAL A 30 14.50 5.46 11.37
N ARG A 31 15.13 6.25 12.24
CA ARG A 31 16.55 6.58 12.15
C ARG A 31 17.23 6.53 13.51
N SER A 32 18.39 5.86 13.58
CA SER A 32 19.23 5.80 14.79
C SER A 32 18.44 5.34 16.02
N TYR A 33 17.56 4.36 15.82
CA TYR A 33 16.58 3.93 16.81
C TYR A 33 17.00 2.63 17.48
N THR A 34 17.10 2.63 18.81
CA THR A 34 17.36 1.42 19.60
C THR A 34 16.16 1.10 20.48
N ALA A 35 15.63 -0.11 20.35
CA ALA A 35 14.47 -0.55 21.11
C ALA A 35 14.62 -1.97 21.66
N GLU A 36 13.91 -2.24 22.75
CA GLU A 36 13.75 -3.57 23.30
C GLU A 36 12.26 -3.96 23.22
N LEU A 37 11.97 -5.12 22.62
CA LEU A 37 10.62 -5.65 22.47
C LEU A 37 10.52 -6.99 23.16
N PHE A 38 9.41 -7.23 23.86
CA PHE A 38 9.10 -8.54 24.41
C PHE A 38 8.54 -9.46 23.34
N MET A 39 8.92 -10.74 23.38
CA MET A 39 8.40 -11.75 22.46
C MET A 39 6.89 -11.91 22.61
N SER A 40 6.37 -11.84 23.85
CA SER A 40 4.93 -11.86 24.10
C SER A 40 4.18 -10.77 23.32
N PHE A 41 4.73 -9.57 23.19
CA PHE A 41 4.10 -8.49 22.42
C PHE A 41 4.00 -8.86 20.93
N LEU A 42 5.08 -9.36 20.33
CA LEU A 42 5.09 -9.77 18.93
C LEU A 42 4.15 -10.94 18.65
N THR A 43 4.05 -11.90 19.57
CA THR A 43 3.16 -13.05 19.43
C THR A 43 1.68 -12.69 19.62
N ASN A 44 1.38 -11.66 20.41
CA ASN A 44 0.00 -11.21 20.66
C ASN A 44 -0.49 -10.15 19.65
N LEU A 45 0.41 -9.58 18.83
CA LEU A 45 0.02 -8.59 17.82
C LEU A 45 -0.87 -9.19 16.73
N GLY A 46 -0.62 -10.43 16.31
CA GLY A 46 -1.44 -11.12 15.30
C GLY A 46 -2.91 -11.21 15.73
N PRO A 47 -3.23 -11.91 16.83
CA PRO A 47 -4.58 -12.01 17.35
C PRO A 47 -5.23 -10.66 17.69
N PHE A 48 -4.44 -9.65 18.05
CA PHE A 48 -4.94 -8.29 18.28
C PHE A 48 -5.43 -7.60 17.00
N LEU A 49 -4.80 -7.90 15.86
CA LEU A 49 -5.15 -7.36 14.55
C LEU A 49 -6.11 -8.26 13.75
N GLU A 50 -6.34 -9.50 14.21
CA GLU A 50 -7.34 -10.39 13.64
C GLU A 50 -8.74 -9.89 14.02
N ASP A 51 -9.38 -9.18 13.09
CA ASP A 51 -10.80 -8.87 13.15
C ASP A 51 -11.59 -9.69 12.10
N GLU A 52 -12.91 -9.64 12.16
CA GLU A 52 -13.79 -10.30 11.17
C GLU A 52 -13.85 -9.52 9.84
N ILE A 53 -13.08 -8.43 9.72
CA ILE A 53 -13.11 -7.52 8.57
C ILE A 53 -11.90 -7.85 7.69
N ILE A 54 -12.11 -7.93 6.37
CA ILE A 54 -10.99 -8.12 5.46
C ILE A 54 -10.26 -6.78 5.35
N PRO A 55 -8.98 -6.69 5.75
CA PRO A 55 -8.27 -5.41 5.75
C PRO A 55 -8.03 -4.92 4.33
N GLU A 56 -8.30 -3.65 4.09
CA GLU A 56 -8.01 -3.00 2.82
C GLU A 56 -6.50 -2.86 2.60
N VAL A 57 -6.09 -2.85 1.33
CA VAL A 57 -4.69 -2.61 0.98
C VAL A 57 -4.41 -1.12 1.17
N ILE A 58 -3.58 -0.79 2.16
CA ILE A 58 -3.04 0.56 2.35
C ILE A 58 -1.59 0.55 1.84
N PRO A 59 -1.29 1.21 0.70
CA PRO A 59 0.07 1.37 0.22
C PRO A 59 0.95 2.08 1.26
N MET A 60 2.18 1.61 1.45
CA MET A 60 3.09 2.18 2.45
C MET A 60 4.56 2.11 2.07
N GLU A 61 5.34 3.01 2.63
CA GLU A 61 6.80 3.05 2.53
C GLU A 61 7.41 3.30 3.92
N ILE A 62 8.12 2.29 4.43
CA ILE A 62 8.80 2.31 5.73
C ILE A 62 10.30 2.25 5.47
N GLU A 63 11.00 3.33 5.78
CA GLU A 63 12.45 3.41 5.70
C GLU A 63 13.05 3.28 7.11
N VAL A 64 13.95 2.33 7.30
CA VAL A 64 14.63 2.08 8.55
C VAL A 64 16.13 2.24 8.32
N VAL A 65 16.75 3.17 9.04
CA VAL A 65 18.17 3.54 8.93
C VAL A 65 18.81 3.42 10.30
N ASP A 66 19.90 2.65 10.41
CA ASP A 66 20.70 2.54 11.64
C ASP A 66 19.82 2.21 12.85
N ALA A 67 19.13 1.07 12.81
CA ALA A 67 18.23 0.65 13.89
C ALA A 67 18.72 -0.64 14.56
N LYS A 68 18.50 -0.74 15.87
CA LYS A 68 18.82 -1.92 16.67
C LYS A 68 17.62 -2.33 17.51
N ILE A 69 17.11 -3.52 17.27
CA ILE A 69 15.95 -4.06 18.00
C ILE A 69 16.38 -5.30 18.77
N THR A 70 16.27 -5.28 20.08
CA THR A 70 16.55 -6.44 20.94
C THR A 70 15.25 -7.10 21.38
N LEU A 71 15.06 -8.35 21.00
CA LEU A 71 13.93 -9.17 21.38
C LEU A 71 14.26 -9.94 22.67
N LYS A 72 13.43 -9.75 23.69
CA LYS A 72 13.53 -10.42 24.99
C LYS A 72 12.38 -11.40 25.13
N ASP A 73 12.69 -12.66 25.40
CA ASP A 73 11.66 -13.63 25.73
C ASP A 73 11.31 -13.53 27.22
N ASP A 74 10.04 -13.17 27.45
CA ASP A 74 9.42 -12.97 28.76
C ASP A 74 8.53 -14.14 29.17
N SER A 75 8.62 -15.27 28.46
CA SER A 75 7.89 -16.49 28.79
C SER A 75 8.25 -16.99 30.20
N PRO A 76 7.28 -17.55 30.94
CA PRO A 76 7.55 -18.12 32.25
C PRO A 76 8.57 -19.25 32.13
N ARG A 77 9.50 -19.31 33.10
CA ARG A 77 10.53 -20.35 33.11
C ARG A 77 9.90 -21.72 33.30
N VAL A 78 10.26 -22.66 32.44
CA VAL A 78 9.84 -24.06 32.56
C VAL A 78 10.46 -24.72 33.79
N TYR A 79 11.72 -24.38 34.11
CA TYR A 79 12.41 -24.85 35.30
C TYR A 79 13.08 -23.68 36.06
N PRO A 80 13.01 -23.64 37.41
CA PRO A 80 13.60 -22.57 38.20
C PRO A 80 15.12 -22.38 38.00
N THR A 81 15.84 -23.47 37.71
CA THR A 81 17.30 -23.50 37.57
C THR A 81 17.79 -23.37 36.13
N SER A 82 16.90 -23.34 35.14
CA SER A 82 17.33 -23.16 33.75
C SER A 82 17.91 -21.76 33.53
N PRO A 83 19.02 -21.64 32.79
CA PRO A 83 19.43 -20.35 32.26
C PRO A 83 18.25 -19.82 31.41
N GLY A 84 17.88 -18.56 31.64
CA GLY A 84 16.76 -17.94 30.93
C GLY A 84 17.03 -17.84 29.42
N PRO A 85 16.00 -17.51 28.63
CA PRO A 85 16.15 -17.36 27.19
C PRO A 85 17.12 -16.22 26.85
N VAL A 86 17.95 -16.44 25.82
CA VAL A 86 18.96 -15.47 25.38
C VAL A 86 18.30 -14.43 24.47
N PRO A 87 18.49 -13.11 24.71
CA PRO A 87 17.93 -12.08 23.85
C PRO A 87 18.47 -12.15 22.43
N ILE A 88 17.62 -11.88 21.45
CA ILE A 88 17.98 -11.83 20.03
C ILE A 88 18.13 -10.36 19.65
N THR A 89 19.22 -9.98 19.00
CA THR A 89 19.42 -8.59 18.54
C THR A 89 19.40 -8.55 17.02
N LEU A 90 18.47 -7.75 16.47
CA LEU A 90 18.39 -7.42 15.06
C LEU A 90 19.06 -6.06 14.84
N ALA A 91 20.16 -6.03 14.10
CA ALA A 91 20.83 -4.82 13.66
C ALA A 91 20.45 -4.55 12.19
N ILE A 92 19.96 -3.34 11.91
CA ILE A 92 19.44 -2.93 10.61
C ILE A 92 20.23 -1.72 10.15
N ASP A 93 21.08 -1.88 9.14
CA ASP A 93 21.86 -0.78 8.58
C ASP A 93 20.97 0.17 7.77
N HIS A 94 20.35 -0.34 6.70
CA HIS A 94 19.38 0.42 5.90
C HIS A 94 18.44 -0.51 5.15
N VAL A 95 17.15 -0.47 5.48
CA VAL A 95 16.11 -1.28 4.83
C VAL A 95 14.93 -0.40 4.48
N VAL A 96 14.40 -0.56 3.28
CA VAL A 96 13.15 0.05 2.83
C VAL A 96 12.12 -1.04 2.58
N VAL A 97 11.00 -0.97 3.27
CA VAL A 97 9.85 -1.85 3.11
C VAL A 97 8.76 -1.07 2.38
N LYS A 98 8.34 -1.56 1.20
CA LYS A 98 7.24 -0.97 0.43
C LYS A 98 6.09 -1.95 0.30
N ARG A 99 4.87 -1.54 0.62
CA ARG A 99 3.64 -2.26 0.25
C ARG A 99 3.03 -1.58 -0.95
N ARG A 100 2.90 -2.29 -2.07
CA ARG A 100 2.29 -1.78 -3.29
C ARG A 100 0.77 -1.96 -3.27
N ASP A 101 0.12 -1.44 -4.31
CA ASP A 101 -1.33 -1.48 -4.49
C ASP A 101 -1.89 -2.91 -4.63
N ASP A 102 -1.03 -3.86 -5.00
CA ASP A 102 -1.37 -5.30 -5.03
C ASP A 102 -1.33 -5.96 -3.64
N GLY A 103 -0.98 -5.19 -2.60
CA GLY A 103 -0.88 -5.66 -1.22
C GLY A 103 0.43 -6.36 -0.89
N VAL A 104 1.36 -6.51 -1.85
CA VAL A 104 2.62 -7.24 -1.66
C VAL A 104 3.66 -6.35 -0.99
N PHE A 105 4.34 -6.91 0.01
CA PHE A 105 5.47 -6.27 0.69
C PHE A 105 6.78 -6.60 -0.04
N HIS A 106 7.53 -5.55 -0.39
CA HIS A 106 8.88 -5.63 -0.94
C HIS A 106 9.88 -5.07 0.06
N LEU A 107 10.91 -5.85 0.35
CA LEU A 107 12.02 -5.43 1.19
C LEU A 107 13.23 -5.20 0.30
N THR A 108 13.78 -3.99 0.34
CA THR A 108 14.92 -3.59 -0.49
C THR A 108 15.94 -2.84 0.33
N ALA A 109 17.22 -3.03 0.01
CA ALA A 109 18.25 -2.08 0.41
C ALA A 109 18.20 -0.88 -0.56
N PRO A 110 18.43 0.35 -0.07
CA PRO A 110 18.51 1.50 -0.95
C PRO A 110 19.73 1.35 -1.85
N GLN A 111 19.53 1.58 -3.13
CA GLN A 111 20.65 1.64 -4.04
C GLN A 111 21.39 2.94 -3.76
N SER A 112 22.56 2.83 -3.12
CA SER A 112 23.55 3.92 -3.12
C SER A 112 23.79 4.30 -4.57
N GLU A 113 23.65 5.58 -4.91
CA GLU A 113 24.00 6.15 -6.21
C GLU A 113 25.53 6.13 -6.44
N GLY A 114 26.14 4.96 -6.30
CA GLY A 114 27.59 4.81 -6.18
C GLY A 114 28.10 3.36 -6.15
N SER A 115 27.33 2.37 -6.62
CA SER A 115 27.87 1.05 -6.94
C SER A 115 27.68 0.71 -8.42
N PRO A 116 28.68 0.11 -9.07
CA PRO A 116 28.69 -0.08 -10.52
C PRO A 116 27.58 -1.05 -10.91
N LYS A 117 26.88 -0.71 -11.98
CA LYS A 117 25.94 -1.59 -12.69
C LYS A 117 26.52 -3.00 -12.72
N LEU A 118 25.85 -3.95 -12.05
CA LEU A 118 26.09 -5.36 -12.29
C LEU A 118 25.75 -5.58 -13.77
N GLU A 119 26.80 -5.74 -14.57
CA GLU A 119 26.72 -5.94 -16.00
C GLU A 119 25.81 -7.15 -16.28
N LYS A 120 24.73 -6.91 -17.02
CA LYS A 120 24.06 -7.98 -17.77
C LYS A 120 25.13 -8.64 -18.67
N PRO A 121 25.41 -9.94 -18.56
CA PRO A 121 26.24 -10.61 -19.55
C PRO A 121 25.35 -11.25 -20.60
N VAL A 122 25.16 -10.59 -21.74
CA VAL A 122 24.74 -11.22 -23.01
C VAL A 122 25.20 -10.29 -24.16
N PRO A 123 25.60 -10.73 -25.38
CA PRO A 123 25.82 -12.09 -25.94
C PRO A 123 27.16 -12.25 -26.73
N VAL A 124 27.63 -13.48 -26.98
CA VAL A 124 28.38 -13.81 -28.23
C VAL A 124 28.02 -15.24 -28.70
N PRO A 125 27.90 -15.51 -30.03
CA PRO A 125 27.12 -16.61 -30.62
C PRO A 125 27.97 -17.76 -31.18
N GLN A 126 27.43 -18.98 -31.25
CA GLN A 126 27.86 -20.00 -32.23
C GLN A 126 26.70 -20.88 -32.73
N GLU A 127 26.72 -21.07 -34.04
CA GLU A 127 25.80 -21.78 -34.93
C GLU A 127 25.65 -23.27 -34.63
N GLN A 128 24.46 -23.84 -34.91
CA GLN A 128 24.29 -25.03 -35.76
C GLN A 128 22.81 -25.31 -36.14
N LYS A 129 22.48 -24.95 -37.39
CA LYS A 129 21.75 -25.71 -38.44
C LYS A 129 20.38 -26.42 -38.16
N ALA A 130 19.31 -25.72 -38.58
CA ALA A 130 18.12 -26.06 -39.42
C ALA A 130 17.67 -27.55 -39.65
N PRO A 131 16.37 -27.87 -39.97
CA PRO A 131 15.48 -27.05 -40.83
C PRO A 131 13.94 -26.99 -40.58
N ALA A 132 13.38 -25.86 -41.03
CA ALA A 132 12.13 -25.57 -41.75
C ALA A 132 10.75 -26.11 -41.27
N GLU A 133 9.82 -25.18 -40.97
CA GLU A 133 8.77 -24.78 -41.92
C GLU A 133 8.19 -23.40 -41.52
N CYS A 134 8.22 -22.44 -42.46
CA CYS A 134 7.57 -21.13 -42.36
C CYS A 134 6.35 -21.11 -43.27
N VAL A 135 5.24 -20.51 -42.82
CA VAL A 135 4.38 -19.75 -43.73
C VAL A 135 4.06 -18.40 -43.09
N LEU A 136 4.55 -17.37 -43.77
CA LEU A 136 4.30 -15.94 -43.56
C LEU A 136 2.86 -15.60 -43.97
N ALA A 137 2.26 -14.63 -43.30
CA ALA A 137 1.70 -13.44 -43.97
C ALA A 137 1.29 -12.37 -42.94
N ALA A 138 2.02 -11.25 -42.93
CA ALA A 138 1.45 -9.96 -42.55
C ALA A 138 0.49 -9.48 -43.67
N PRO A 139 -0.40 -8.51 -43.40
CA PRO A 139 0.00 -7.15 -43.77
C PRO A 139 -0.37 -6.06 -42.73
N THR A 140 0.55 -5.10 -42.61
CA THR A 140 0.35 -3.63 -42.53
C THR A 140 -1.01 -3.04 -42.11
N GLY A 141 -1.00 -2.16 -41.09
CA GLY A 141 -1.87 -0.97 -41.03
C GLY A 141 -2.32 -0.49 -39.64
N GLY A 142 -2.11 0.81 -39.34
CA GLY A 142 -2.80 1.60 -38.29
C GLY A 142 -1.94 1.88 -37.04
N ILE A 143 -1.28 3.04 -36.86
CA ILE A 143 -1.82 4.37 -36.53
C ILE A 143 -2.87 4.36 -35.39
N ARG A 144 -2.41 4.77 -34.19
CA ARG A 144 -3.05 5.71 -33.24
C ARG A 144 -4.40 5.29 -32.62
N GLY A 145 -4.43 5.14 -31.28
CA GLY A 145 -5.69 5.17 -30.52
C GLY A 145 -5.64 4.52 -29.13
N LEU A 146 -4.96 5.13 -28.15
CA LEU A 146 -5.48 5.07 -26.78
C LEU A 146 -6.70 6.00 -26.76
N GLN A 147 -7.85 5.43 -27.14
CA GLN A 147 -9.12 6.12 -27.17
C GLN A 147 -9.40 6.65 -25.77
N LEU A 148 -9.42 7.98 -25.66
CA LEU A 148 -10.29 8.70 -24.74
C LEU A 148 -11.61 7.91 -24.67
N LYS A 149 -11.95 7.35 -23.50
CA LYS A 149 -13.34 7.05 -23.19
C LYS A 149 -14.06 8.40 -23.06
N GLU A 150 -14.34 8.91 -24.26
CA GLU A 150 -15.55 9.55 -24.68
C GLU A 150 -16.12 10.53 -23.66
N VAL A 151 -15.74 11.80 -23.86
CA VAL A 151 -16.46 12.99 -23.35
C VAL A 151 -17.99 12.79 -23.27
N PRO A 152 -18.68 12.19 -24.27
CA PRO A 152 -20.12 11.98 -24.16
C PRO A 152 -20.55 10.95 -23.10
N GLU A 153 -19.74 9.95 -22.75
CA GLU A 153 -20.05 9.02 -21.64
C GLU A 153 -20.00 9.75 -20.29
N LEU A 154 -18.96 10.56 -20.07
CA LEU A 154 -18.80 11.40 -18.89
C LEU A 154 -19.92 12.44 -18.75
N GLU A 155 -20.34 13.07 -19.85
CA GLU A 155 -21.47 14.01 -19.85
C GLU A 155 -22.78 13.32 -19.45
N ARG A 156 -23.01 12.08 -19.91
CA ARG A 156 -24.18 11.29 -19.54
C ARG A 156 -24.16 10.92 -18.05
N GLU A 157 -23.01 10.52 -17.52
CA GLU A 157 -22.85 10.21 -16.10
C GLU A 157 -23.09 11.44 -15.21
N LEU A 158 -22.56 12.59 -15.63
CA LEU A 158 -22.77 13.88 -14.94
C LEU A 158 -24.26 14.26 -14.91
N GLN A 159 -24.97 14.11 -16.03
CA GLN A 159 -26.43 14.35 -16.06
C GLN A 159 -27.18 13.40 -15.13
N THR A 160 -26.79 12.12 -15.09
CA THR A 160 -27.40 11.12 -14.21
C THR A 160 -27.19 11.48 -12.73
N MET A 161 -25.96 11.84 -12.34
CA MET A 161 -25.66 12.31 -10.99
C MET A 161 -26.43 13.58 -10.61
N LYS A 162 -26.57 14.54 -11.54
CA LYS A 162 -27.36 15.76 -11.29
C LYS A 162 -28.82 15.48 -10.97
N ILE A 163 -29.42 14.52 -11.68
CA ILE A 163 -30.81 14.11 -11.43
C ILE A 163 -30.91 13.44 -10.06
N ALA A 164 -30.05 12.46 -9.76
CA ALA A 164 -30.03 11.78 -8.47
C ALA A 164 -29.83 12.75 -7.29
N LEU A 165 -28.98 13.76 -7.46
CA LEU A 165 -28.77 14.81 -6.46
C LEU A 165 -30.02 15.68 -6.26
N ALA A 166 -30.75 15.99 -7.34
CA ALA A 166 -32.01 16.73 -7.24
C ALA A 166 -33.07 15.91 -6.49
N GLU A 167 -33.20 14.62 -6.79
CA GLU A 167 -34.10 13.70 -6.09
C GLU A 167 -33.76 13.59 -4.60
N ALA A 168 -32.48 13.37 -4.26
CA ALA A 168 -32.03 13.30 -2.87
C ALA A 168 -32.29 14.61 -2.09
N ASN A 169 -32.15 15.77 -2.74
CA ASN A 169 -32.48 17.06 -2.12
C ASN A 169 -33.98 17.23 -1.89
N MET A 170 -34.82 16.74 -2.80
CA MET A 170 -36.28 16.73 -2.63
C MET A 170 -36.69 15.82 -1.47
N ASP A 171 -36.11 14.62 -1.38
CA ASP A 171 -36.36 13.69 -0.29
C ASP A 171 -35.89 14.25 1.06
N LYS A 172 -34.71 14.87 1.09
CA LYS A 172 -34.24 15.61 2.28
C LYS A 172 -35.24 16.67 2.72
N ALA A 173 -35.75 17.48 1.79
CA ALA A 173 -36.74 18.51 2.11
C ALA A 173 -38.06 17.92 2.63
N ARG A 174 -38.52 16.81 2.04
CA ARG A 174 -39.71 16.07 2.48
C ARG A 174 -39.54 15.53 3.89
N LEU A 175 -38.40 14.89 4.18
CA LEU A 175 -38.11 14.36 5.51
C LEU A 175 -38.02 15.46 6.55
N LEU A 176 -37.39 16.59 6.22
CA LEU A 176 -37.36 17.76 7.11
C LEU A 176 -38.75 18.33 7.38
N GLN A 177 -39.65 18.33 6.40
CA GLN A 177 -41.04 18.72 6.62
C GLN A 177 -41.76 17.73 7.56
N GLU A 178 -41.52 16.43 7.40
CA GLU A 178 -42.11 15.41 8.29
C GLU A 178 -41.61 15.57 9.72
N ILE A 179 -40.30 15.76 9.92
CA ILE A 179 -39.72 15.99 11.25
C ILE A 179 -40.31 17.26 11.87
N ARG A 180 -40.45 18.35 11.11
CA ARG A 180 -41.04 19.61 11.59
C ARG A 180 -42.50 19.51 12.01
N LYS A 181 -43.23 18.48 11.58
CA LYS A 181 -44.59 18.22 12.11
C LYS A 181 -44.55 17.81 13.58
N TYR A 182 -43.49 17.13 14.01
CA TYR A 182 -43.32 16.62 15.36
C TYR A 182 -42.46 17.55 16.23
N ASP A 183 -41.48 18.23 15.63
CA ASP A 183 -40.65 19.24 16.27
C ASP A 183 -40.52 20.49 15.39
N PRO A 184 -41.38 21.51 15.59
CA PRO A 184 -41.43 22.72 14.76
C PRO A 184 -40.14 23.56 14.78
N LEU A 185 -39.28 23.37 15.78
CA LEU A 185 -38.04 24.13 15.96
C LEU A 185 -36.80 23.35 15.47
N PHE A 186 -36.99 22.16 14.90
CA PHE A 186 -35.90 21.33 14.40
C PHE A 186 -35.09 22.03 13.29
N GLN A 187 -33.78 22.16 13.53
CA GLN A 187 -32.77 22.66 12.59
C GLN A 187 -31.74 21.57 12.34
N LEU A 188 -31.25 21.49 11.10
CA LEU A 188 -30.26 20.51 10.65
C LEU A 188 -28.84 21.01 10.87
#